data_AF-A0A3P0PH52-F1
#
_entry.id   AF-A0A3P0PH52-F1
#
_cell.length_a   1.000
_cell.length_b   1.000
_cell.length_c   1.000
_cell.angle_alpha   90.00
_cell.angle_beta   90.00
_cell.angle_gamma   90.00
#
_symmetry.space_group_name_H-M   'P 1'
#
loop_
_entity.id
_entity.type
_entity.pdbx_description
1 polymer ?
#
loop_
_entity_poly.entity_id
_entity_poly.type
_entity_poly.pdbx_seq_one_letter_code
_entity_poly.pdbx_strand_id
1 'polypeptide(L)'
;MRKLPDNKVLSADEIAAELAGINAAIDAFTVAMKGAMSRKVAEGRVGWDDPALLPDIVDNLLAHGIQCANDPRLAVHVGNFAMMVWYAAQRRESTRAPTTAA
;
A
#
# COMPACT_ATOMS: atom_id res chain seq x y z
N MET A 1 10.67 10.33 5.87
CA MET A 1 10.82 10.55 7.34
C MET A 1 12.25 10.93 7.64
N ARG A 2 12.50 11.73 8.70
CA ARG A 2 13.85 12.16 9.10
C ARG A 2 14.33 11.33 10.29
N LYS A 3 15.54 10.80 10.23
CA LYS A 3 16.19 10.17 11.39
C LYS A 3 16.57 11.23 12.42
N LEU A 4 16.29 10.96 13.70
CA LEU A 4 16.79 11.80 14.79
C LEU A 4 18.32 11.68 14.93
N PRO A 5 19.00 12.70 15.47
CA PRO A 5 20.39 12.58 15.87
C PRO A 5 20.61 11.36 16.78
N ASP A 6 21.75 10.68 16.65
CA ASP A 6 22.01 9.41 17.35
C ASP A 6 21.97 9.53 18.89
N ASN A 7 22.12 10.74 19.42
CA ASN A 7 22.05 11.03 20.86
C ASN A 7 20.64 11.39 21.36
N LYS A 8 19.63 11.45 20.49
CA LYS A 8 18.25 11.76 20.88
C LYS A 8 17.39 10.50 20.79
N VAL A 9 16.86 10.09 21.95
CA VAL A 9 15.87 9.02 22.06
C VAL A 9 14.51 9.67 22.40
N LEU A 10 13.45 9.24 21.71
CA LEU A 10 12.10 9.67 22.04
C LEU A 10 11.66 9.03 23.35
N SER A 11 11.02 9.82 24.20
CA SER A 11 10.27 9.31 25.35
C SER A 11 9.10 8.43 24.90
N ALA A 12 8.57 7.61 25.81
CA ALA A 12 7.41 6.77 25.53
C ALA A 12 6.20 7.59 25.06
N ASP A 13 5.98 8.77 25.66
CA ASP A 13 4.88 9.67 25.31
C ASP A 13 5.07 10.27 23.90
N GLU A 14 6.30 10.68 23.54
CA GLU A 14 6.60 11.15 22.18
C GLU A 14 6.42 10.05 21.13
N ILE A 15 6.81 8.81 21.44
CA ILE A 15 6.58 7.66 20.56
C ILE A 15 5.08 7.43 20.40
N ALA A 16 4.31 7.42 21.49
CA ALA A 16 2.87 7.21 21.45
C ALA A 16 2.16 8.29 20.62
N ALA A 17 2.55 9.56 20.77
CA ALA A 17 2.00 10.67 20.00
C ALA A 17 2.32 10.54 18.50
N GLU A 18 3.57 10.21 18.15
CA GLU A 18 3.97 10.01 16.75
C GLU A 18 3.23 8.84 16.11
N LEU A 19 3.11 7.70 16.81
CA LEU A 19 2.35 6.55 16.34
C LEU A 19 0.86 6.87 16.17
N ALA A 20 0.27 7.66 17.08
CA ALA A 20 -1.12 8.10 16.93
C ALA A 20 -1.32 8.93 15.65
N GLY A 21 -0.39 9.85 15.36
CA GLY A 21 -0.41 10.64 14.12
C GLY A 21 -0.25 9.78 12.86
N ILE A 22 0.70 8.84 12.87
CA ILE A 22 0.91 7.90 11.77
C ILE A 22 -0.34 7.05 11.52
N ASN A 23 -0.92 6.48 12.58
CA ASN A 23 -2.12 5.65 12.47
C ASN A 23 -3.30 6.44 11.91
N ALA A 24 -3.54 7.66 12.39
CA ALA A 24 -4.59 8.52 11.87
C ALA A 24 -4.38 8.85 10.38
N ALA A 25 -3.13 9.08 9.95
CA ALA A 25 -2.81 9.31 8.54
C ALA A 25 -3.04 8.05 7.68
N ILE A 26 -2.68 6.86 8.18
CA ILE A 26 -2.93 5.57 7.52
C ILE A 26 -4.43 5.33 7.37
N ASP A 27 -5.22 5.58 8.42
CA ASP A 27 -6.68 5.39 8.39
C ASP A 27 -7.34 6.31 7.34
N ALA A 28 -6.98 7.59 7.33
CA ALA A 28 -7.46 8.54 6.35
C ALA A 28 -7.09 8.13 4.91
N PHE A 29 -5.84 7.69 4.70
CA PHE A 29 -5.37 7.21 3.41
C PHE A 29 -6.10 5.93 2.96
N THR A 30 -6.37 5.02 3.90
CA THR A 30 -7.14 3.79 3.66
C THR A 30 -8.56 4.09 3.20
N VAL A 31 -9.22 5.09 3.78
CA VAL A 31 -10.55 5.54 3.33
C VAL A 31 -10.48 6.05 1.89
N ALA A 32 -9.48 6.86 1.55
CA ALA A 32 -9.29 7.37 0.19
C ALA A 32 -9.03 6.25 -0.82
N MET A 33 -8.20 5.26 -0.46
CA MET A 33 -7.90 4.08 -1.26
C MET A 33 -9.16 3.26 -1.57
N LYS A 34 -9.96 2.95 -0.54
CA LYS A 34 -11.25 2.24 -0.68
C LYS A 34 -12.21 3.01 -1.59
N GLY A 35 -12.29 4.33 -1.42
CA GLY A 35 -13.12 5.19 -2.28
C GLY A 35 -12.67 5.15 -3.75
N ALA A 36 -11.36 5.21 -4.01
CA ALA A 36 -10.82 5.11 -5.36
C ALA A 36 -11.10 3.74 -6.00
N MET A 37 -10.90 2.64 -5.27
CA MET A 37 -11.20 1.28 -5.74
C MET A 37 -12.69 1.12 -6.05
N SER A 38 -13.56 1.61 -5.17
CA SER A 38 -15.01 1.54 -5.36
C SER A 38 -15.45 2.25 -6.64
N ARG A 39 -14.87 3.43 -6.94
CA ARG A 39 -15.11 4.13 -8.20
C ARG A 39 -14.63 3.33 -9.41
N LYS A 40 -13.45 2.71 -9.34
CA LYS A 40 -12.92 1.87 -10.43
C LYS A 40 -13.82 0.66 -10.71
N VAL A 41 -14.35 0.03 -9.67
CA VAL A 41 -15.35 -1.05 -9.81
C VAL A 41 -16.63 -0.52 -10.45
N ALA A 42 -17.13 0.65 -10.04
CA ALA A 42 -18.29 1.28 -10.65
C ALA A 42 -18.07 1.67 -12.13
N GLU A 43 -16.83 1.97 -12.52
CA GLU A 43 -16.41 2.18 -13.93
C GLU A 43 -16.30 0.85 -14.72
N GLY A 44 -16.55 -0.31 -14.09
CA GLY A 44 -16.45 -1.63 -14.72
C GLY A 44 -15.04 -2.23 -14.73
N ARG A 45 -14.08 -1.66 -13.99
CA ARG A 45 -12.73 -2.21 -13.88
C ARG A 45 -12.69 -3.31 -12.81
N VAL A 46 -12.21 -4.48 -13.20
CA VAL A 46 -12.08 -5.69 -12.38
C VAL A 46 -10.68 -6.30 -12.54
N GLY A 47 -10.38 -7.42 -11.88
CA GLY A 47 -9.10 -8.12 -12.01
C GLY A 47 -7.97 -7.58 -11.12
N TRP A 48 -8.31 -6.80 -10.09
CA TRP A 48 -7.32 -6.24 -9.14
C TRP A 48 -6.51 -7.31 -8.39
N ASP A 49 -7.03 -8.54 -8.29
CA ASP A 49 -6.39 -9.70 -7.68
C ASP A 49 -5.98 -10.79 -8.68
N ASP A 50 -6.10 -10.52 -9.99
CA ASP A 50 -5.73 -11.48 -11.03
C ASP A 50 -4.19 -11.53 -11.20
N PRO A 51 -3.54 -12.67 -10.97
CA PRO A 51 -2.10 -12.80 -11.12
C PRO A 51 -1.60 -12.56 -12.55
N ALA A 52 -2.45 -12.74 -13.58
CA ALA A 52 -2.10 -12.49 -14.97
C ALA A 52 -1.89 -10.99 -15.26
N LEU A 53 -2.55 -10.12 -14.49
CA LEU A 53 -2.46 -8.67 -14.63
C LEU A 53 -1.35 -8.04 -13.79
N LEU A 54 -0.57 -8.85 -13.03
CA LEU A 54 0.49 -8.34 -12.17
C LEU A 54 1.54 -7.48 -12.92
N PRO A 55 1.99 -7.82 -14.14
CA PRO A 55 2.90 -6.95 -14.89
C PRO A 55 2.30 -5.55 -15.11
N ASP A 56 1.06 -5.47 -15.58
CA ASP A 56 0.38 -4.18 -15.80
C ASP A 56 0.18 -3.40 -14.51
N ILE A 57 -0.11 -4.08 -13.40
CA ILE A 57 -0.24 -3.47 -12.07
C ILE A 57 1.09 -2.82 -11.65
N VAL A 58 2.22 -3.50 -11.89
CA VAL A 58 3.56 -2.97 -11.57
C VAL A 58 3.91 -1.80 -12.47
N ASP A 59 3.62 -1.86 -13.77
CA ASP A 59 3.86 -0.75 -14.68
C ASP A 59 3.06 0.50 -14.29
N ASN A 60 1.79 0.32 -13.91
CA ASN A 60 0.96 1.41 -13.41
C ASN A 60 1.48 1.98 -12.08
N LEU A 61 1.95 1.13 -11.16
CA LEU A 61 2.58 1.56 -9.91
C LEU A 61 3.77 2.50 -10.19
N LEU A 62 4.66 2.11 -11.11
CA LEU A 62 5.83 2.89 -11.47
C LEU A 62 5.45 4.21 -12.15
N ALA A 63 4.54 4.16 -13.13
CA ALA A 63 4.08 5.34 -13.86
C ALA A 63 3.47 6.40 -12.92
N HIS A 64 2.60 6.00 -12.00
CA HIS A 64 2.00 6.91 -11.03
C HIS A 64 3.02 7.37 -9.98
N GLY A 65 3.92 6.47 -9.54
CA GLY A 65 4.96 6.77 -8.56
C GLY A 65 5.92 7.86 -9.03
N ILE A 66 6.34 7.82 -10.30
CA ILE A 66 7.20 8.85 -10.92
C ILE A 66 6.52 10.24 -10.87
N GLN A 67 5.19 10.28 -11.03
CA GLN A 67 4.43 11.52 -11.10
C GLN A 67 3.98 12.06 -9.74
N CYS A 68 4.06 11.28 -8.66
CA CYS A 68 3.59 11.68 -7.33
C CYS A 68 4.23 12.97 -6.79
N ALA A 69 5.46 13.30 -7.19
CA ALA A 69 6.10 14.55 -6.79
C ALA A 69 5.41 15.79 -7.38
N ASN A 70 4.79 15.64 -8.55
CA ASN A 70 4.11 16.71 -9.28
C ASN A 70 2.59 16.69 -9.06
N ASP A 71 2.00 15.51 -8.87
CA ASP A 71 0.59 15.35 -8.48
C ASP A 71 0.44 14.38 -7.29
N PRO A 72 0.43 14.91 -6.05
CA PRO A 72 0.29 14.11 -4.84
C PRO A 72 -1.00 13.30 -4.76
N ARG A 73 -2.04 13.63 -5.53
CA ARG A 73 -3.31 12.87 -5.55
C ARG A 73 -3.10 11.46 -6.10
N LEU A 74 -2.05 11.26 -6.91
CA LEU A 74 -1.67 9.95 -7.44
C LEU A 74 -1.17 8.99 -6.36
N ALA A 75 -0.80 9.50 -5.17
CA ALA A 75 -0.35 8.66 -4.05
C ALA A 75 -1.40 7.60 -3.68
N VAL A 76 -2.70 7.94 -3.76
CA VAL A 76 -3.80 6.98 -3.49
C VAL A 76 -3.79 5.83 -4.49
N HIS A 77 -3.52 6.10 -5.76
CA HIS A 77 -3.42 5.08 -6.80
C HIS A 77 -2.17 4.21 -6.62
N VAL A 78 -1.03 4.82 -6.30
CA VAL A 78 0.20 4.11 -5.92
C VAL A 78 -0.04 3.17 -4.75
N GLY A 79 -0.72 3.63 -3.70
CA GLY A 79 -1.09 2.80 -2.56
C GLY A 79 -1.96 1.60 -2.96
N ASN A 80 -2.94 1.81 -3.84
CA ASN A 80 -3.78 0.72 -4.34
C ASN A 80 -3.00 -0.31 -5.17
N PHE A 81 -2.13 0.12 -6.09
CA PHE A 81 -1.31 -0.81 -6.86
C PHE A 81 -0.30 -1.55 -5.97
N ALA A 82 0.34 -0.87 -5.02
CA ALA A 82 1.25 -1.50 -4.06
C ALA A 82 0.51 -2.56 -3.20
N MET A 83 -0.72 -2.27 -2.79
CA MET A 83 -1.57 -3.22 -2.06
C MET A 83 -1.92 -4.45 -2.90
N MET A 84 -2.21 -4.30 -4.20
CA MET A 84 -2.44 -5.43 -5.10
C MET A 84 -1.19 -6.30 -5.26
N VAL A 85 -0.01 -5.68 -5.41
CA VAL A 85 1.28 -6.40 -5.49
C VAL A 85 1.54 -7.19 -4.20
N TRP A 86 1.36 -6.55 -3.04
CA TRP A 86 1.50 -7.20 -1.74
C TRP A 86 0.54 -8.39 -1.60
N TYR A 87 -0.73 -8.19 -1.95
CA TYR A 87 -1.74 -9.25 -1.88
C TYR A 87 -1.41 -10.45 -2.78
N ALA A 88 -0.95 -10.19 -4.01
CA ALA A 88 -0.51 -11.24 -4.94
C ALA A 88 0.68 -12.04 -4.38
N ALA A 89 1.64 -11.37 -3.72
CA ALA A 89 2.76 -12.05 -3.07
C ALA A 89 2.29 -12.94 -1.90
N GLN A 90 1.41 -12.45 -1.05
CA GLN A 90 0.84 -13.21 0.08
C GLN A 90 0.07 -14.46 -0.40
N ARG A 91 -0.66 -14.34 -1.52
CA ARG A 91 -1.37 -15.48 -2.13
C ARG A 91 -0.42 -16.54 -2.67
N ARG A 92 0.65 -16.12 -3.35
CA ARG A 92 1.68 -17.04 -3.86
C ARG A 92 2.34 -17.84 -2.74
N GLU A 93 2.69 -17.16 -1.64
CA GLU A 93 3.27 -17.83 -0.46
C GLU A 93 2.28 -18.83 0.15
N SER A 94 1.01 -18.44 0.30
CA SER A 94 -0.04 -19.31 0.83
C SER A 94 -0.29 -20.54 -0.04
N THR A 95 -0.17 -20.43 -1.37
CA THR A 95 -0.30 -21.57 -2.29
C THR A 95 0.95 -22.46 -2.35
N ARG A 96 2.10 -21.99 -1.86
CA ARG A 96 3.37 -22.75 -1.86
C ARG A 96 3.46 -23.73 -0.68
N ALA A 97 2.71 -23.50 0.40
CA ALA A 97 2.53 -24.47 1.48
C ALA A 97 1.30 -25.35 1.17
N PRO A 98 1.48 -26.61 0.74
CA PRO A 98 1.73 -27.70 1.70
C PRO A 98 2.61 -28.85 1.17
N THR A 99 3.59 -29.35 1.97
CA THR A 99 3.99 -30.78 2.10
C THR A 99 5.07 -30.91 3.19
N THR A 100 4.63 -31.09 4.43
CA THR A 100 5.30 -31.83 5.52
C THR A 100 4.20 -32.06 6.56
N ALA A 101 3.86 -33.25 7.06
CA ALA A 101 4.48 -34.56 7.00
C ALA A 101 3.36 -35.61 7.16
N ALA A 102 3.55 -36.79 6.56
CA ALA A 102 2.96 -38.05 6.96
C ALA A 102 4.11 -39.04 7.14
#